data_AF-A0A3B8SQ78-F1
#
_entry.id   AF-A0A3B8SQ78-F1
#
_cell.length_a   1.000
_cell.length_b   1.000
_cell.length_c   1.000
_cell.angle_alpha   90.00
_cell.angle_beta   90.00
_cell.angle_gamma   90.00
#
_symmetry.space_group_name_H-M   'P 1'
#
loop_
_entity.id
_entity.type
_entity.pdbx_description
1 polymer ?
#
loop_
_entity_poly.entity_id
_entity_poly.type
_entity_poly.pdbx_seq_one_letter_code
_entity_poly.pdbx_strand_id
1 'polypeptide(L)' 'KLIRILRIATVLRIGRQEKRIPDFSIQSTGDDIRLVFAKNTLKRHPVMTLDLQEEIKRQADAGYTLALDG' A
#
# COMPACT_ATOMS: atom_id res chain seq x y z
N LYS A 1 9.84 9.68 6.55
CA LYS A 1 9.46 8.24 6.52
C LYS A 1 8.17 7.94 7.28
N LEU A 2 8.02 8.35 8.55
CA LEU A 2 6.81 8.08 9.35
C LEU A 2 5.49 8.53 8.70
N ILE A 3 5.47 9.72 8.08
CA ILE A 3 4.29 10.23 7.37
C ILE A 3 3.89 9.31 6.21
N ARG A 4 4.85 8.73 5.47
CA ARG A 4 4.58 7.83 4.36
C ARG A 4 3.98 6.51 4.84
N ILE A 5 4.53 5.95 5.92
CA ILE A 5 3.99 4.75 6.56
C ILE A 5 2.56 5.02 7.06
N LEU A 6 2.31 6.18 7.67
CA LEU A 6 0.98 6.57 8.12
C LEU A 6 -0.02 6.67 6.96
N ARG A 7 0.37 7.32 5.85
CA ARG A 7 -0.46 7.42 4.64
C ARG A 7 -0.80 6.05 4.07
N ILE A 8 0.20 5.17 3.93
CA ILE A 8 0.01 3.79 3.48
C ILE A 8 -0.95 3.05 4.42
N ALA A 9 -0.76 3.16 5.74
CA ALA A 9 -1.63 2.53 6.73
C ALA A 9 -3.07 3.04 6.65
N THR A 10 -3.28 4.35 6.37
CA THR A 10 -4.62 4.89 6.17
C THR A 10 -5.29 4.34 4.93
N VAL A 11 -4.56 4.19 3.81
CA VAL A 11 -5.06 3.60 2.56
C VAL A 11 -5.45 2.13 2.77
N LEU A 12 -4.61 1.36 3.45
CA LEU A 12 -4.88 -0.05 3.78
C LEU A 12 -6.09 -0.21 4.73
N ARG A 13 -6.45 0.83 5.48
CA ARG A 13 -7.58 0.84 6.41
C ARG A 13 -8.88 1.37 5.77
N ILE A 14 -8.88 1.74 4.48
CA ILE A 14 -10.11 2.10 3.74
C ILE A 14 -10.91 0.83 3.44
N GLY A 15 -11.56 0.35 4.49
CA GLY A 15 -12.45 -0.78 4.55
C GLY A 15 -13.09 -0.73 5.91
N ARG A 16 -14.04 0.22 6.08
CA ARG A 16 -14.74 0.53 7.35
C ARG A 16 -15.62 -0.62 7.88
N GLN A 17 -15.30 -1.87 7.57
CA GLN A 17 -15.97 -3.03 8.12
C GLN A 17 -14.92 -4.06 8.52
N GLU A 18 -15.20 -4.74 9.61
CA GLU A 18 -14.42 -5.72 10.39
C GLU A 18 -13.80 -6.90 9.61
N LYS A 19 -13.71 -6.82 8.27
CA LYS A 19 -13.02 -7.80 7.43
C LYS A 19 -11.51 -7.71 7.67
N ARG A 20 -10.94 -8.86 8.04
CA ARG A 20 -9.49 -9.06 8.23
C ARG A 20 -8.72 -8.33 7.14
N ILE A 21 -7.84 -7.43 7.57
CA ILE A 21 -6.80 -6.85 6.72
C ILE A 21 -6.02 -8.03 6.13
N PRO A 22 -5.82 -8.11 4.81
CA PRO A 22 -5.07 -9.21 4.22
C PRO A 22 -3.63 -9.18 4.73
N ASP A 23 -3.03 -10.36 4.91
CA ASP A 23 -1.63 -10.44 5.32
C ASP A 23 -0.74 -9.80 4.24
N PHE A 24 0.08 -8.85 4.67
CA PHE A 24 1.08 -8.18 3.85
C PHE A 24 2.38 -8.03 4.62
N SER A 25 3.48 -7.91 3.89
CA SER A 25 4.78 -7.53 4.45
C SER A 25 5.27 -6.23 3.82
N ILE A 26 6.02 -5.45 4.59
CA ILE A 26 6.64 -4.21 4.12
C ILE A 26 8.15 -4.43 4.05
N GLN A 27 8.73 -4.16 2.90
CA GLN A 27 10.18 -4.08 2.72
C GLN A 27 10.55 -2.62 2.50
N SER A 28 11.58 -2.13 3.18
CA SER A 28 12.10 -0.78 2.97
C SER A 28 13.60 -0.83 2.76
N THR A 29 14.04 -0.25 1.65
CA THR A 29 15.45 -0.16 1.27
C THR A 29 15.78 1.29 0.99
N GLY A 30 16.53 1.94 1.88
CA GLY A 30 16.76 3.38 1.79
C GLY A 30 15.44 4.15 1.89
N ASP A 31 15.09 4.88 0.85
CA ASP A 31 13.83 5.64 0.75
C ASP A 31 12.74 4.92 -0.06
N ASP A 32 13.04 3.73 -0.58
CA ASP A 32 12.06 2.93 -1.30
C ASP A 32 11.25 2.09 -0.32
N ILE A 33 9.94 2.02 -0.56
CA ILE A 33 9.01 1.18 0.19
C ILE A 33 8.34 0.22 -0.79
N ARG A 34 8.32 -1.06 -0.45
CA ARG A 34 7.62 -2.10 -1.19
C ARG A 34 6.62 -2.79 -0.27
N LEU A 35 5.38 -2.88 -0.74
CA LEU A 35 4.31 -3.65 -0.10
C LEU A 35 4.16 -4.97 -0.84
N VAL A 36 4.33 -6.07 -0.11
CA VAL A 36 4.20 -7.42 -0.66
C VAL A 36 2.95 -8.05 -0.07
N PHE A 37 1.96 -8.30 -0.92
CA PHE A 37 0.71 -8.94 -0.56
C PHE A 37 0.73 -10.42 -0.92
N ALA A 38 -0.09 -11.22 -0.22
CA ALA A 38 -0.33 -12.59 -0.63
C ALA A 38 -0.96 -12.65 -2.03
N LYS A 39 -0.66 -13.72 -2.78
CA LYS A 39 -1.11 -13.90 -4.17
C LYS A 39 -2.62 -13.65 -4.33
N ASN A 40 -2.98 -12.92 -5.39
CA ASN A 40 -4.36 -12.54 -5.75
C ASN A 40 -5.07 -11.59 -4.75
N THR A 41 -4.40 -11.07 -3.74
CA THR A 41 -5.01 -10.13 -2.78
C THR A 41 -5.40 -8.82 -3.45
N LEU A 42 -4.51 -8.26 -4.26
CA LEU A 42 -4.79 -7.05 -5.03
C LEU A 42 -5.97 -7.23 -6.00
N LYS A 43 -6.13 -8.44 -6.55
CA LYS A 43 -7.27 -8.80 -7.41
C LYS A 43 -8.59 -8.95 -6.64
N ARG A 44 -8.53 -9.50 -5.43
CA ARG A 44 -9.71 -9.67 -4.55
C ARG A 44 -10.19 -8.35 -3.94
N HIS A 45 -9.31 -7.35 -3.84
CA HIS A 45 -9.61 -6.03 -3.27
C HIS A 45 -9.32 -4.92 -4.29
N PRO A 46 -10.10 -4.83 -5.39
CA PRO A 46 -9.83 -3.88 -6.48
C PRO A 46 -9.90 -2.41 -6.03
N VAL A 47 -10.78 -2.07 -5.08
CA VAL A 47 -10.88 -0.71 -4.52
C VAL A 47 -9.60 -0.33 -3.76
N MET A 48 -9.13 -1.21 -2.87
CA MET A 48 -7.86 -1.00 -2.16
C MET A 48 -6.68 -0.87 -3.14
N THR A 49 -6.68 -1.67 -4.21
CA THR A 49 -5.63 -1.60 -5.24
C THR A 49 -5.66 -0.25 -5.97
N LEU A 50 -6.83 0.29 -6.30
CA LEU A 50 -6.95 1.63 -6.89
C LEU A 50 -6.42 2.71 -5.94
N ASP A 51 -6.81 2.67 -4.67
CA ASP A 51 -6.34 3.64 -3.67
C ASP A 51 -4.81 3.57 -3.49
N LEU A 52 -4.23 2.36 -3.50
CA LEU A 52 -2.79 2.15 -3.45
C LEU A 52 -2.09 2.66 -4.71
N GLN A 53 -2.68 2.48 -5.89
CA GLN A 53 -2.14 3.02 -7.14
C GLN A 53 -2.13 4.55 -7.14
N GLU A 54 -3.16 5.20 -6.59
CA GLU A 54 -3.13 6.64 -6.39
C GLU A 54 -2.03 7.07 -5.42
N GLU A 55 -1.85 6.34 -4.31
CA GLU A 55 -0.79 6.65 -3.34
C GLU A 55 0.60 6.47 -3.93
N ILE A 56 0.82 5.49 -4.82
CA ILE A 56 2.07 5.36 -5.58
C ILE A 56 2.35 6.63 -6.37
N LYS A 57 1.36 7.14 -7.11
CA LYS A 57 1.50 8.38 -7.89
C LYS A 57 1.84 9.57 -6.99
N ARG A 58 1.09 9.75 -5.88
CA ARG A 58 1.33 10.84 -4.92
C ARG A 58 2.74 10.78 -4.30
N GLN A 59 3.25 9.58 -4.02
CA GLN A 59 4.61 9.44 -3.51
C GLN A 59 5.65 9.72 -4.60
N ALA A 60 5.42 9.26 -5.83
CA ALA A 60 6.29 9.54 -6.97
C ALA A 60 6.39 11.04 -7.26
N ASP A 61 5.27 11.76 -7.22
CA ASP A 61 5.23 13.23 -7.36
C ASP A 61 6.04 13.95 -6.28
N ALA A 62 6.19 13.33 -5.10
CA ALA A 62 7.02 13.82 -4.00
C ALA A 62 8.46 13.29 -4.03
N GLY A 63 8.88 12.62 -5.11
CA GLY A 63 10.23 12.07 -5.27
C GLY A 63 10.48 10.76 -4.51
N TYR A 64 9.42 10.05 -4.11
CA TYR A 64 9.51 8.82 -3.33
C TYR A 64 8.96 7.61 -4.08
N THR A 65 9.67 6.48 -3.98
CA THR A 65 9.20 5.22 -4.59
C THR A 65 8.32 4.44 -3.63
N LEU A 66 7.13 4.08 -4.12
CA LEU A 66 6.27 3.05 -3.54
C LEU A 66 5.97 1.99 -4.61
N ALA A 67 6.24 0.72 -4.29
CA ALA A 67 5.96 -0.41 -5.17
C ALA A 67 5.00 -1.40 -4.51
N LEU A 68 4.18 -2.06 -5.32
CA LEU A 68 3.28 -3.15 -4.90
C LEU A 68 3.74 -4.45 -5.56
N ASP A 69 3.66 -5.55 -4.82
CA ASP A 69 3.93 -6.91 -5.29
C ASP A 69 2.81 -7.84 -4.77
N GLY A 70 2.29 -8.76 -5.61
CA GLY A 70 1.18 -9.66 -5.22
C GLY A 70 0.25 -10.16 -6.32
#